data_AF-A0A434UQ29-F1
#
_entry.id   AF-A0A434UQ29-F1
#
_cell.length_a   1.000
_cell.length_b   1.000
_cell.length_c   1.000
_cell.angle_alpha   90.00
_cell.angle_beta   90.00
_cell.angle_gamma   90.00
#
_symmetry.space_group_name_H-M   'P 1'
#
loop_
_entity.id
_entity.type
_entity.pdbx_description
1 polymer ?
#
loop_
_entity_poly.entity_id
_entity_poly.type
_entity_poly.pdbx_seq_one_letter_code
_entity_poly.pdbx_strand_id
1 'polypeptide(L)'
;MRVLITNLFVSHNSGTEAVVELLADGLRGAGHQTMLLAPTLGDMADRMRRRGHHVVDRIAEIVEKPDIIHGQHLTPCLTALARFPDVPAVFSCHSAFFEVEAPMLHPQIRRWIAVDEACRAKCLSRGVPADKLDLIYNAVDLQRFKPRLPLPSRPAKGLLLTKNLEHQQAVREACSKRSIQLDELGPATGRFSHQLEKDLLEYDIVFATARMAIEAAAVGCSVVVCDARGFAGLLDTANMQAWRQMNLGVGLLTRPTTVENLTDAISRFDAGDAAKVSAYFRDVADVSHFVEEHIRVYSLAIQAGTNTTADERSLATACWIEEIGVSLSPRRWASIVKEMHGWEISPDQAALVELLRSNTKTLESNAASLMVLGEQVKSIGPEFAKIDAELLVLSNFVNESKRLYNGMIPLFMRKMFLRARRRG
;
A
#
# COMPACT_ATOMS: atom_id res chain seq x y z
N MET A 1 -16.84 17.05 -24.88
CA MET A 1 -17.49 17.19 -23.55
C MET A 1 -16.67 18.11 -22.68
N ARG A 2 -17.30 18.77 -21.72
CA ARG A 2 -16.69 19.53 -20.63
C ARG A 2 -16.69 18.68 -19.37
N VAL A 3 -15.51 18.32 -18.90
CA VAL A 3 -15.31 17.45 -17.74
C VAL A 3 -14.78 18.28 -16.58
N LEU A 4 -15.52 18.33 -15.47
CA LEU A 4 -15.01 18.91 -14.22
C LEU A 4 -14.40 17.79 -13.37
N ILE A 5 -13.09 17.84 -13.16
CA ILE A 5 -12.33 16.87 -12.37
C ILE A 5 -12.06 17.48 -11.00
N THR A 6 -12.32 16.75 -9.92
CA THR A 6 -12.05 17.22 -8.56
C THR A 6 -10.84 16.51 -7.97
N ASN A 7 -9.99 17.22 -7.23
CA ASN A 7 -8.91 16.62 -6.44
C ASN A 7 -8.66 17.45 -5.18
N LEU A 8 -7.93 16.93 -4.19
CA LEU A 8 -7.58 17.72 -2.99
C LEU A 8 -6.40 18.64 -3.27
N PHE A 9 -5.46 18.14 -4.08
CA PHE A 9 -4.20 18.79 -4.39
C PHE A 9 -4.03 18.82 -5.90
N VAL A 10 -3.42 19.89 -6.41
CA VAL A 10 -2.74 19.95 -7.72
C VAL A 10 -1.50 20.81 -7.49
N SER A 11 -0.55 20.30 -6.70
CA SER A 11 0.60 21.02 -6.17
C SER A 11 1.96 20.38 -6.51
N HIS A 12 2.24 19.13 -6.10
CA HIS A 12 3.60 18.59 -6.00
C HIS A 12 3.83 17.22 -6.67
N ASN A 13 2.92 16.77 -7.55
CA ASN A 13 3.02 15.48 -8.26
C ASN A 13 2.91 14.25 -7.34
N SER A 14 2.00 14.26 -6.36
CA SER A 14 1.66 13.02 -5.63
C SER A 14 0.87 12.04 -6.52
N GLY A 15 0.58 10.84 -5.99
CA GLY A 15 0.01 9.74 -6.77
C GLY A 15 -1.32 10.08 -7.45
N THR A 16 -2.27 10.66 -6.72
CA THR A 16 -3.59 11.03 -7.27
C THR A 16 -3.51 12.25 -8.17
N GLU A 17 -2.67 13.24 -7.85
CA GLU A 17 -2.42 14.40 -8.71
C GLU A 17 -1.92 14.00 -10.08
N ALA A 18 -0.93 13.10 -10.14
CA ALA A 18 -0.38 12.62 -11.39
C ALA A 18 -1.44 11.90 -12.24
N VAL A 19 -2.37 11.15 -11.62
CA VAL A 19 -3.47 10.49 -12.33
C VAL A 19 -4.42 11.53 -12.91
N VAL A 20 -4.76 12.56 -12.14
CA VAL A 20 -5.61 13.66 -12.60
C VAL A 20 -4.98 14.43 -13.76
N GLU A 21 -3.67 14.69 -13.71
CA GLU A 21 -2.94 15.28 -14.84
C GLU A 21 -2.97 14.37 -16.07
N LEU A 22 -2.67 13.08 -15.91
CA LEU A 22 -2.70 12.10 -17.01
C LEU A 22 -4.08 12.04 -17.67
N LEU A 23 -5.14 11.98 -16.86
CA LEU A 23 -6.53 11.98 -17.33
C LEU A 23 -6.87 13.28 -18.04
N ALA A 24 -6.52 14.43 -17.46
CA ALA A 24 -6.85 15.72 -18.04
C ALA A 24 -6.12 15.93 -19.38
N ASP A 25 -4.81 15.67 -19.43
CA ASP A 25 -4.00 15.78 -20.65
C ASP A 25 -4.56 14.83 -21.73
N GLY A 26 -4.89 13.59 -21.38
CA GLY A 26 -5.47 12.60 -22.29
C GLY A 26 -6.85 13.01 -22.84
N LEU A 27 -7.75 13.50 -21.98
CA LEU A 27 -9.06 13.99 -22.40
C LEU A 27 -8.94 15.19 -23.35
N ARG A 28 -8.01 16.12 -23.10
CA ARG A 28 -7.73 17.23 -24.02
C ARG A 28 -7.19 16.73 -25.36
N GLY A 29 -6.28 15.77 -25.34
CA GLY A 29 -5.76 15.13 -26.57
C GLY A 29 -6.89 14.51 -27.41
N ALA A 30 -7.93 13.97 -26.77
CA ALA A 30 -9.12 13.45 -27.41
C ALA A 30 -10.18 14.53 -27.78
N GLY A 31 -9.87 15.83 -27.63
CA GLY A 31 -10.77 16.93 -28.02
C GLY A 31 -11.81 17.33 -26.98
N HIS A 32 -11.66 16.90 -25.72
CA HIS A 32 -12.53 17.31 -24.61
C HIS A 32 -11.96 18.52 -23.86
N GLN A 33 -12.84 19.31 -23.25
CA GLN A 33 -12.45 20.42 -22.39
C GLN A 33 -12.42 19.95 -20.93
N THR A 34 -11.34 20.26 -20.22
CA THR A 34 -11.14 19.85 -18.84
C THR A 34 -11.04 21.06 -17.92
N MET A 35 -11.76 21.00 -16.82
CA MET A 35 -11.68 21.93 -15.71
C MET A 35 -11.29 21.15 -14.46
N LEU A 36 -10.41 21.71 -13.64
CA LEU A 36 -9.92 21.07 -12.43
C LEU A 36 -10.25 21.95 -11.23
N LEU A 37 -10.89 21.36 -10.23
CA LEU A 37 -11.13 21.97 -8.93
C LEU A 37 -10.26 21.28 -7.88
N ALA A 38 -9.35 22.02 -7.26
CA ALA A 38 -8.63 21.54 -6.10
C ALA A 38 -8.33 22.66 -5.10
N PRO A 39 -8.65 22.48 -3.80
CA PRO A 39 -8.48 23.52 -2.78
C PRO A 39 -7.02 23.87 -2.49
N THR A 40 -6.06 23.04 -2.92
CA THR A 40 -4.63 23.29 -2.77
C THR A 40 -3.94 23.19 -4.12
N LEU A 41 -3.38 24.32 -4.57
CA LEU A 41 -2.65 24.43 -5.84
C LEU A 41 -1.18 24.71 -5.59
N GLY A 42 -0.33 24.33 -6.54
CA GLY A 42 1.09 24.64 -6.55
C GLY A 42 1.66 24.51 -7.97
N ASP A 43 2.96 24.25 -8.08
CA ASP A 43 3.68 24.25 -9.36
C ASP A 43 3.05 23.37 -10.44
N MET A 44 2.42 22.26 -10.04
CA MET A 44 1.70 21.39 -10.97
C MET A 44 0.51 22.09 -11.63
N ALA A 45 -0.29 22.84 -10.88
CA ALA A 45 -1.40 23.60 -11.43
C ALA A 45 -0.91 24.62 -12.47
N ASP A 46 0.22 25.29 -12.21
CA ASP A 46 0.79 26.26 -13.14
C ASP A 46 1.35 25.61 -14.41
N ARG A 47 1.89 24.39 -14.32
CA ARG A 47 2.28 23.62 -15.51
C ARG A 47 1.05 23.20 -16.32
N MET A 48 -0.02 22.73 -15.67
CA MET A 48 -1.27 22.37 -16.34
C MET A 48 -1.93 23.61 -17.00
N ARG A 49 -1.99 24.75 -16.32
CA ARG A 49 -2.50 26.01 -16.90
C ARG A 49 -1.74 26.42 -18.15
N ARG A 50 -0.41 26.30 -18.16
CA ARG A 50 0.42 26.57 -19.35
C ARG A 50 0.12 25.62 -20.53
N ARG A 51 -0.38 24.42 -20.27
CA ARG A 51 -0.86 23.47 -21.30
C ARG A 51 -2.32 23.71 -21.71
N GLY A 52 -2.97 24.73 -21.14
CA GLY A 52 -4.33 25.17 -21.47
C GLY A 52 -5.44 24.50 -20.67
N HIS A 53 -5.12 23.89 -19.52
CA HIS A 53 -6.15 23.45 -18.57
C HIS A 53 -6.69 24.64 -17.75
N HIS A 54 -8.00 24.62 -17.47
CA HIS A 54 -8.58 25.51 -16.46
C HIS A 54 -8.45 24.86 -15.08
N VAL A 55 -7.58 25.40 -14.23
CA VAL A 55 -7.30 24.86 -12.88
C VAL A 55 -7.56 25.93 -11.84
N VAL A 56 -8.45 25.68 -10.89
CA VAL A 56 -8.88 26.65 -9.88
C VAL A 56 -9.05 26.00 -8.50
N ASP A 57 -9.01 26.81 -7.45
CA ASP A 57 -9.24 26.41 -6.06
C ASP A 57 -10.59 26.88 -5.50
N ARG A 58 -11.33 27.68 -6.29
CA ARG A 58 -12.68 28.13 -5.98
C ARG A 58 -13.66 27.69 -7.04
N ILE A 59 -14.72 27.01 -6.60
CA ILE A 59 -15.80 26.55 -7.48
C ILE A 59 -16.54 27.69 -8.20
N ALA A 60 -16.51 28.90 -7.64
CA ALA A 60 -17.09 30.09 -8.28
C ALA A 60 -16.39 30.47 -9.60
N GLU A 61 -15.14 30.06 -9.79
CA GLU A 61 -14.37 30.30 -11.02
C GLU A 61 -14.65 29.27 -12.12
N ILE A 62 -15.43 28.23 -11.82
CA ILE A 62 -16.00 27.33 -12.83
C ILE A 62 -17.35 27.92 -13.27
N VAL A 63 -17.27 28.79 -14.28
CA VAL A 63 -18.44 29.52 -14.79
C VAL A 63 -19.24 28.69 -15.79
N GLU A 64 -18.56 27.90 -16.61
CA GLU A 64 -19.18 27.02 -17.59
C GLU A 64 -19.75 25.77 -16.91
N LYS A 65 -21.00 25.44 -17.24
CA LYS A 65 -21.63 24.20 -16.74
C LYS A 65 -20.91 22.98 -17.34
N PRO A 66 -20.36 22.06 -16.54
CA PRO A 66 -19.80 20.81 -17.06
C PRO A 66 -20.89 19.90 -17.63
N ASP A 67 -20.51 19.02 -18.55
CA ASP A 67 -21.39 17.97 -19.05
C ASP A 67 -21.36 16.75 -18.10
N ILE A 68 -20.24 16.56 -17.39
CA ILE A 68 -20.00 15.47 -16.44
C ILE A 68 -19.00 15.92 -15.36
N ILE A 69 -19.21 15.46 -14.13
CA ILE A 69 -18.26 15.61 -13.02
C ILE A 69 -17.49 14.30 -12.86
N HIS A 70 -16.16 14.34 -12.95
CA HIS A 70 -15.28 13.27 -12.46
C HIS A 70 -14.91 13.58 -11.01
N GLY A 71 -15.68 13.00 -10.11
CA GLY A 71 -15.47 13.12 -8.68
C GLY A 71 -14.30 12.28 -8.21
N GLN A 72 -13.34 12.92 -7.58
CA GLN A 72 -12.30 12.29 -6.77
C GLN A 72 -12.06 13.15 -5.52
N HIS A 73 -11.82 12.46 -4.40
CA HIS A 73 -11.86 12.97 -3.03
C HIS A 73 -13.22 13.57 -2.64
N LEU A 74 -13.75 13.11 -1.50
CA LEU A 74 -15.12 13.44 -1.08
C LEU A 74 -15.38 14.95 -0.96
N THR A 75 -14.45 15.72 -0.42
CA THR A 75 -14.65 17.15 -0.11
C THR A 75 -14.74 18.05 -1.35
N PRO A 76 -13.81 18.03 -2.33
CA PRO A 76 -13.97 18.81 -3.56
C PRO A 76 -15.07 18.22 -4.47
N CYS A 77 -15.32 16.90 -4.42
CA CYS A 77 -16.45 16.29 -5.11
C CYS A 77 -17.79 16.86 -4.62
N LEU A 78 -18.02 16.91 -3.31
CA LEU A 78 -19.23 17.52 -2.72
C LEU A 78 -19.42 18.96 -3.22
N THR A 79 -18.32 19.73 -3.23
CA THR A 79 -18.35 21.13 -3.69
C THR A 79 -18.84 21.22 -5.15
N ALA A 80 -18.37 20.34 -6.04
CA ALA A 80 -18.80 20.29 -7.42
C ALA A 80 -20.26 19.84 -7.57
N LEU A 81 -20.68 18.80 -6.83
CA LEU A 81 -22.05 18.30 -6.84
C LEU A 81 -23.05 19.38 -6.41
N ALA A 82 -22.76 20.07 -5.30
CA ALA A 82 -23.59 21.14 -4.76
C ALA A 82 -23.73 22.34 -5.72
N ARG A 83 -22.64 22.72 -6.42
CA ARG A 83 -22.67 23.81 -7.40
C ARG A 83 -23.48 23.49 -8.65
N PHE A 84 -23.47 22.23 -9.07
CA PHE A 84 -24.04 21.76 -10.33
C PHE A 84 -25.00 20.59 -10.11
N PRO A 85 -26.15 20.81 -9.45
CA PRO A 85 -27.03 19.74 -8.98
C PRO A 85 -27.67 18.89 -10.10
N ASP A 86 -27.71 19.40 -11.33
CA ASP A 86 -28.27 18.68 -12.49
C ASP A 86 -27.22 18.01 -13.37
N VAL A 87 -25.93 18.11 -13.00
CA VAL A 87 -24.85 17.49 -13.78
C VAL A 87 -24.61 16.08 -13.26
N PRO A 88 -24.60 15.05 -14.14
CA PRO A 88 -24.20 13.70 -13.74
C PRO A 88 -22.76 13.68 -13.25
N ALA A 89 -22.47 12.71 -12.39
CA ALA A 89 -21.14 12.48 -11.88
C ALA A 89 -20.74 11.01 -12.01
N VAL A 90 -19.45 10.79 -12.07
CA VAL A 90 -18.81 9.53 -11.74
C VAL A 90 -17.89 9.75 -10.54
N PHE A 91 -17.58 8.70 -9.79
CA PHE A 91 -16.68 8.81 -8.65
C PHE A 91 -15.57 7.76 -8.71
N SER A 92 -14.31 8.21 -8.65
CA SER A 92 -13.13 7.34 -8.66
C SER A 92 -12.58 7.11 -7.26
N CYS A 93 -12.39 5.84 -6.89
CA CYS A 93 -11.74 5.39 -5.67
C CYS A 93 -10.30 4.94 -6.00
N HIS A 94 -9.29 5.68 -5.51
CA HIS A 94 -7.87 5.41 -5.79
C HIS A 94 -7.16 4.67 -4.63
N SER A 95 -7.87 4.44 -3.52
CA SER A 95 -7.35 3.84 -2.30
C SER A 95 -8.48 3.17 -1.55
N ALA A 96 -8.26 1.91 -1.18
CA ALA A 96 -9.15 1.18 -0.27
C ALA A 96 -9.02 1.64 1.19
N PHE A 97 -7.97 2.41 1.51
CA PHE A 97 -7.57 2.72 2.87
C PHE A 97 -8.13 4.06 3.37
N PHE A 98 -8.02 5.12 2.56
CA PHE A 98 -8.37 6.47 2.99
C PHE A 98 -9.87 6.72 2.91
N GLU A 99 -10.45 7.24 3.98
CA GLU A 99 -11.87 7.60 4.03
C GLU A 99 -12.21 8.72 3.06
N VAL A 100 -11.26 9.65 2.81
CA VAL A 100 -11.47 10.71 1.81
C VAL A 100 -11.62 10.18 0.38
N GLU A 101 -11.20 8.94 0.12
CA GLU A 101 -11.31 8.24 -1.16
C GLU A 101 -12.41 7.18 -1.19
N ALA A 102 -13.00 6.85 -0.04
CA ALA A 102 -14.07 5.87 0.05
C ALA A 102 -15.36 6.46 -0.56
N PRO A 103 -16.08 5.72 -1.42
CA PRO A 103 -17.28 6.27 -2.03
C PRO A 103 -18.37 6.51 -1.00
N MET A 104 -19.09 7.61 -1.20
CA MET A 104 -20.40 7.85 -0.63
C MET A 104 -21.44 7.81 -1.75
N LEU A 105 -22.65 7.33 -1.44
CA LEU A 105 -23.73 7.31 -2.43
C LEU A 105 -24.32 8.70 -2.56
N HIS A 106 -24.54 9.15 -3.79
CA HIS A 106 -25.21 10.40 -4.10
C HIS A 106 -25.99 10.21 -5.41
N PRO A 107 -27.23 10.72 -5.54
CA PRO A 107 -28.05 10.49 -6.74
C PRO A 107 -27.44 11.02 -8.05
N GLN A 108 -26.58 12.04 -7.97
CA GLN A 108 -25.83 12.52 -9.14
C GLN A 108 -24.71 11.57 -9.57
N ILE A 109 -24.14 10.78 -8.65
CA ILE A 109 -23.09 9.80 -8.99
C ILE A 109 -23.78 8.57 -9.59
N ARG A 110 -23.61 8.39 -10.89
CA ARG A 110 -24.30 7.35 -11.66
C ARG A 110 -23.43 6.13 -11.89
N ARG A 111 -22.11 6.28 -11.84
CA ARG A 111 -21.11 5.21 -11.96
C ARG A 111 -19.93 5.46 -11.03
N TRP A 112 -19.27 4.39 -10.65
CA TRP A 112 -18.06 4.41 -9.82
C TRP A 112 -16.93 3.72 -10.55
N ILE A 113 -15.71 4.20 -10.31
CA ILE A 113 -14.49 3.65 -10.87
C ILE A 113 -13.63 3.20 -9.70
N ALA A 114 -13.21 1.95 -9.71
CA ALA A 114 -12.17 1.45 -8.82
C ALA A 114 -10.88 1.28 -9.64
N VAL A 115 -9.74 1.70 -9.08
CA VAL A 115 -8.47 1.55 -9.80
C VAL A 115 -7.87 0.17 -9.70
N ASP A 116 -8.26 -0.64 -8.73
CA ASP A 116 -7.81 -2.02 -8.54
C ASP A 116 -8.86 -2.84 -7.77
N GLU A 117 -8.60 -4.14 -7.60
CA GLU A 117 -9.52 -5.04 -6.88
C GLU A 117 -9.71 -4.67 -5.40
N ALA A 118 -8.71 -4.05 -4.74
CA ALA A 118 -8.86 -3.60 -3.36
C ALA A 118 -9.84 -2.42 -3.26
N CYS A 119 -9.72 -1.46 -4.17
CA CYS A 119 -10.65 -0.33 -4.29
C CYS A 119 -12.05 -0.81 -4.69
N ARG A 120 -12.14 -1.83 -5.55
CA ARG A 120 -13.42 -2.45 -5.92
C ARG A 120 -14.09 -3.09 -4.70
N ALA A 121 -13.35 -3.87 -3.91
CA ALA A 121 -13.87 -4.44 -2.67
C ALA A 121 -14.36 -3.35 -1.69
N LYS A 122 -13.60 -2.24 -1.55
CA LYS A 122 -14.00 -1.08 -0.72
C LYS A 122 -15.28 -0.42 -1.25
N CYS A 123 -15.44 -0.28 -2.56
CA CYS A 123 -16.64 0.29 -3.15
C CYS A 123 -17.87 -0.59 -2.86
N LEU A 124 -17.75 -1.90 -3.09
CA LEU A 124 -18.83 -2.86 -2.81
C LEU A 124 -19.21 -2.86 -1.32
N SER A 125 -18.23 -2.79 -0.41
CA SER A 125 -18.49 -2.72 1.03
C SER A 125 -19.19 -1.42 1.46
N ARG A 126 -19.17 -0.39 0.62
CA ARG A 126 -19.87 0.89 0.84
C ARG A 126 -21.24 0.95 0.14
N GLY A 127 -21.71 -0.17 -0.41
CA GLY A 127 -23.02 -0.28 -1.05
C GLY A 127 -23.06 0.21 -2.50
N VAL A 128 -21.90 0.36 -3.16
CA VAL A 128 -21.86 0.65 -4.60
C VAL A 128 -22.39 -0.56 -5.38
N PRO A 129 -23.38 -0.38 -6.29
CA PRO A 129 -23.90 -1.47 -7.11
C PRO A 129 -22.83 -2.01 -8.07
N ALA A 130 -22.68 -3.35 -8.13
CA ALA A 130 -21.64 -4.00 -8.94
C ALA A 130 -21.79 -3.74 -10.45
N ASP A 131 -23.02 -3.58 -10.95
CA ASP A 131 -23.34 -3.24 -12.35
C ASP A 131 -23.02 -1.78 -12.73
N LYS A 132 -22.76 -0.94 -11.72
CA LYS A 132 -22.38 0.48 -11.88
C LYS A 132 -20.92 0.76 -11.50
N LEU A 133 -20.14 -0.28 -11.21
CA LEU A 133 -18.76 -0.19 -10.79
C LEU A 133 -17.83 -0.72 -11.89
N ASP A 134 -17.03 0.17 -12.48
CA ASP A 134 -16.01 -0.18 -13.47
C ASP A 134 -14.63 -0.30 -12.80
N LEU A 135 -13.78 -1.17 -13.35
CA LEU A 135 -12.36 -1.24 -13.02
C LEU A 135 -11.54 -0.54 -14.10
N ILE A 136 -10.82 0.54 -13.74
CA ILE A 136 -9.92 1.22 -14.66
C ILE A 136 -8.54 1.35 -13.99
N TYR A 137 -7.60 0.52 -14.43
CA TYR A 137 -6.26 0.46 -13.87
C TYR A 137 -5.42 1.71 -14.18
N ASN A 138 -4.41 1.96 -13.34
CA ASN A 138 -3.47 3.06 -13.58
C ASN A 138 -2.75 2.88 -14.93
N ALA A 139 -2.58 3.96 -15.69
CA ALA A 139 -1.92 3.93 -17.00
C ALA A 139 -0.60 4.69 -17.02
N VAL A 140 0.11 4.54 -18.12
CA VAL A 140 1.39 5.16 -18.45
C VAL A 140 1.24 5.91 -19.77
N ASP A 141 1.71 7.14 -19.81
CA ASP A 141 1.88 7.87 -21.06
C ASP A 141 3.08 7.27 -21.82
N LEU A 142 2.83 6.30 -22.69
CA LEU A 142 3.88 5.64 -23.47
C LEU A 142 4.52 6.53 -24.54
N GLN A 143 3.94 7.71 -24.81
CA GLN A 143 4.60 8.72 -25.63
C GLN A 143 5.72 9.39 -24.84
N ARG A 144 5.53 9.64 -23.54
CA ARG A 144 6.55 10.19 -22.64
C ARG A 144 7.54 9.13 -22.13
N PHE A 145 7.03 8.01 -21.63
CA PHE A 145 7.84 6.91 -21.08
C PHE A 145 8.32 5.98 -22.19
N LYS A 146 9.45 6.37 -22.79
CA LYS A 146 10.11 5.61 -23.86
C LYS A 146 10.81 4.36 -23.31
N PRO A 147 10.93 3.28 -24.10
CA PRO A 147 11.73 2.13 -23.73
C PRO A 147 13.20 2.52 -23.53
N ARG A 148 13.84 1.94 -22.51
CA ARG A 148 15.29 2.03 -22.32
C ARG A 148 16.04 1.05 -23.23
N LEU A 149 17.37 1.19 -23.28
CA LEU A 149 18.23 0.17 -23.89
C LEU A 149 18.16 -1.16 -23.12
N PRO A 150 18.52 -2.30 -23.73
CA PRO A 150 18.50 -3.59 -23.03
C PRO A 150 19.25 -3.57 -21.69
N LEU A 151 18.70 -4.28 -20.70
CA LEU A 151 19.32 -4.42 -19.38
C LEU A 151 20.66 -5.18 -19.47
N PRO A 152 21.65 -4.82 -18.62
CA PRO A 152 22.87 -5.61 -18.48
C PRO A 152 22.57 -6.99 -17.87
N SER A 153 23.54 -7.90 -17.91
CA SER A 153 23.39 -9.24 -17.31
C SER A 153 23.33 -9.22 -15.77
N ARG A 154 23.74 -8.12 -15.13
CA ARG A 154 23.63 -7.87 -13.69
C ARG A 154 23.28 -6.40 -13.46
N PRO A 155 22.41 -6.07 -12.50
CA PRO A 155 22.04 -4.69 -12.23
C PRO A 155 23.21 -3.96 -11.57
N ALA A 156 23.48 -2.73 -12.01
CA ALA A 156 24.52 -1.87 -11.44
C ALA A 156 23.93 -0.58 -10.86
N LYS A 157 22.85 -0.06 -11.44
CA LYS A 157 22.16 1.16 -10.98
C LYS A 157 20.74 0.84 -10.51
N GLY A 158 20.44 1.22 -9.28
CA GLY A 158 19.13 1.10 -8.64
C GLY A 158 18.49 2.45 -8.38
N LEU A 159 17.16 2.50 -8.44
CA LEU A 159 16.37 3.65 -8.00
C LEU A 159 15.30 3.22 -7.01
N LEU A 160 15.23 3.90 -5.86
CA LEU A 160 14.11 3.79 -4.94
C LEU A 160 13.16 4.98 -5.13
N LEU A 161 11.91 4.69 -5.49
CA LEU A 161 10.82 5.66 -5.55
C LEU A 161 9.96 5.51 -4.29
N THR A 162 10.10 6.45 -3.35
CA THR A 162 9.51 6.31 -2.00
C THR A 162 8.83 7.57 -1.48
N LYS A 163 7.74 7.35 -0.73
CA LYS A 163 7.02 8.39 0.01
C LYS A 163 7.40 8.46 1.49
N ASN A 164 8.01 7.40 2.04
CA ASN A 164 8.25 7.24 3.47
C ASN A 164 9.69 6.76 3.76
N LEU A 165 10.13 6.86 5.01
CA LEU A 165 11.52 6.64 5.41
C LEU A 165 11.81 5.19 5.84
N GLU A 166 10.81 4.45 6.32
CA GLU A 166 10.97 3.25 7.16
C GLU A 166 11.70 2.09 6.45
N HIS A 167 11.52 1.95 5.13
CA HIS A 167 12.13 0.86 4.36
C HIS A 167 13.43 1.24 3.64
N GLN A 168 13.79 2.53 3.61
CA GLN A 168 14.93 3.01 2.84
C GLN A 168 16.23 2.32 3.26
N GLN A 169 16.43 2.15 4.57
CA GLN A 169 17.65 1.53 5.09
C GLN A 169 17.80 0.08 4.64
N ALA A 170 16.70 -0.69 4.59
CA ALA A 170 16.73 -2.07 4.12
C ALA A 170 17.09 -2.15 2.63
N VAL A 171 16.56 -1.23 1.81
CA VAL A 171 16.88 -1.15 0.37
C VAL A 171 18.34 -0.76 0.15
N ARG A 172 18.85 0.25 0.88
CA ARG A 172 20.26 0.65 0.84
C ARG A 172 21.19 -0.52 1.15
N GLU A 173 20.91 -1.26 2.22
CA GLU A 173 21.74 -2.38 2.64
C GLU A 173 21.72 -3.52 1.62
N ALA A 174 20.54 -3.89 1.10
CA ALA A 174 20.40 -4.93 0.09
C ALA A 174 21.14 -4.57 -1.22
N CYS A 175 21.05 -3.31 -1.65
CA CYS A 175 21.78 -2.82 -2.82
C CYS A 175 23.29 -2.84 -2.59
N SER A 176 23.76 -2.38 -1.43
CA SER A 176 25.17 -2.39 -1.04
C SER A 176 25.77 -3.80 -1.06
N LYS A 177 25.06 -4.79 -0.50
CA LYS A 177 25.44 -6.22 -0.52
C LYS A 177 25.58 -6.80 -1.94
N ARG A 178 24.97 -6.17 -2.94
CA ARG A 178 24.98 -6.58 -4.35
C ARG A 178 25.78 -5.63 -5.24
N SER A 179 26.49 -4.67 -4.66
CA SER A 179 27.27 -3.66 -5.37
C SER A 179 26.45 -2.83 -6.37
N ILE A 180 25.18 -2.56 -6.02
CA ILE A 180 24.28 -1.71 -6.80
C ILE A 180 24.38 -0.29 -6.25
N GLN A 181 24.69 0.68 -7.11
CA GLN A 181 24.59 2.10 -6.77
C GLN A 181 23.11 2.48 -6.68
N LEU A 182 22.67 3.00 -5.54
CA LEU A 182 21.27 3.36 -5.30
C LEU A 182 21.08 4.88 -5.29
N ASP A 183 20.16 5.36 -6.12
CA ASP A 183 19.56 6.68 -5.99
C ASP A 183 18.17 6.58 -5.34
N GLU A 184 17.71 7.67 -4.72
CA GLU A 184 16.42 7.71 -4.03
C GLU A 184 15.68 9.01 -4.34
N LEU A 185 14.40 8.89 -4.73
CA LEU A 185 13.53 10.02 -5.06
C LEU A 185 12.17 9.89 -4.36
N GLY A 186 11.59 11.04 -4.04
CA GLY A 186 10.24 11.21 -3.53
C GLY A 186 10.19 12.01 -2.22
N PRO A 187 8.99 12.24 -1.68
CA PRO A 187 8.77 13.13 -0.53
C PRO A 187 9.69 12.87 0.67
N ALA A 188 9.94 11.61 0.99
CA ALA A 188 10.79 11.24 2.12
C ALA A 188 12.27 11.59 1.94
N THR A 189 12.74 11.86 0.73
CA THR A 189 14.15 12.21 0.46
C THR A 189 14.33 13.71 0.23
N GLY A 190 13.25 14.47 0.09
CA GLY A 190 13.27 15.88 -0.35
C GLY A 190 13.77 16.06 -1.79
N ARG A 191 14.04 14.98 -2.53
CA ARG A 191 14.49 15.00 -3.92
C ARG A 191 13.33 14.58 -4.82
N PHE A 192 12.96 15.46 -5.75
CA PHE A 192 11.88 15.23 -6.70
C PHE A 192 12.41 15.28 -8.14
N SER A 193 11.80 14.48 -9.01
CA SER A 193 11.98 14.61 -10.45
C SER A 193 10.70 15.08 -11.12
N HIS A 194 10.84 16.04 -12.04
CA HIS A 194 9.75 16.48 -12.93
C HIS A 194 9.84 15.84 -14.32
N GLN A 195 10.78 14.91 -14.51
CA GLN A 195 11.08 14.27 -15.79
C GLN A 195 11.41 12.78 -15.57
N LEU A 196 10.66 12.12 -14.68
CA LEU A 196 10.90 10.73 -14.32
C LEU A 196 10.94 9.81 -15.55
N GLU A 197 10.20 10.16 -16.61
CA GLU A 197 10.23 9.46 -17.89
C GLU A 197 11.61 9.41 -18.57
N LYS A 198 12.49 10.38 -18.27
CA LYS A 198 13.87 10.43 -18.75
C LYS A 198 14.82 9.77 -17.77
N ASP A 199 14.61 10.00 -16.48
CA ASP A 199 15.51 9.50 -15.45
C ASP A 199 15.48 7.96 -15.36
N LEU A 200 14.29 7.35 -15.55
CA LEU A 200 14.14 5.88 -15.53
C LEU A 200 14.98 5.14 -16.58
N LEU A 201 15.39 5.82 -17.67
CA LEU A 201 16.21 5.20 -18.71
C LEU A 201 17.58 4.74 -18.18
N GLU A 202 18.08 5.38 -17.12
CA GLU A 202 19.40 5.17 -16.54
C GLU A 202 19.46 4.04 -15.50
N TYR A 203 18.33 3.49 -15.09
CA TYR A 203 18.27 2.53 -13.99
C TYR A 203 18.00 1.11 -14.48
N ASP A 204 18.67 0.14 -13.84
CA ASP A 204 18.53 -1.28 -14.15
C ASP A 204 17.44 -1.93 -13.30
N ILE A 205 17.37 -1.53 -12.03
CA ILE A 205 16.42 -2.06 -11.06
C ILE A 205 15.73 -0.92 -10.30
N VAL A 206 14.40 -1.00 -10.18
CA VAL A 206 13.59 0.03 -9.52
C VAL A 206 12.80 -0.59 -8.39
N PHE A 207 12.87 0.03 -7.21
CA PHE A 207 12.08 -0.30 -6.04
C PHE A 207 10.93 0.70 -5.96
N ALA A 208 9.70 0.23 -6.17
CA ALA A 208 8.54 1.11 -6.27
C ALA A 208 7.23 0.37 -5.98
N THR A 209 6.13 1.11 -5.85
CA THR A 209 4.77 0.54 -5.79
C THR A 209 3.82 1.33 -6.66
N ALA A 210 2.67 0.71 -6.94
CA ALA A 210 1.57 1.28 -7.69
C ALA A 210 2.01 1.81 -9.06
N ARG A 211 1.53 2.99 -9.45
CA ARG A 211 1.84 3.63 -10.73
C ARG A 211 3.34 3.75 -11.02
N MET A 212 4.17 4.09 -10.04
CA MET A 212 5.62 4.24 -10.23
C MET A 212 6.28 2.92 -10.65
N ALA A 213 5.79 1.79 -10.13
CA ALA A 213 6.24 0.46 -10.54
C ALA A 213 5.79 0.11 -11.97
N ILE A 214 4.57 0.51 -12.36
CA ILE A 214 4.03 0.33 -13.72
C ILE A 214 4.86 1.15 -14.73
N GLU A 215 5.15 2.41 -14.40
CA GLU A 215 5.98 3.30 -15.23
C GLU A 215 7.39 2.73 -15.43
N ALA A 216 8.04 2.28 -14.36
CA ALA A 216 9.37 1.64 -14.43
C ALA A 216 9.36 0.34 -15.26
N ALA A 217 8.34 -0.50 -15.09
CA ALA A 217 8.17 -1.72 -15.88
C ALA A 217 7.98 -1.40 -17.37
N ALA A 218 7.12 -0.42 -17.71
CA ALA A 218 6.85 -0.01 -19.09
C ALA A 218 8.06 0.63 -19.79
N VAL A 219 8.99 1.23 -19.04
CA VAL A 219 10.29 1.69 -19.55
C VAL A 219 11.23 0.52 -19.82
N GLY A 220 11.17 -0.55 -19.02
CA GLY A 220 11.98 -1.75 -19.16
C GLY A 220 13.03 -1.93 -18.06
N CYS A 221 12.82 -1.31 -16.90
CA CYS A 221 13.58 -1.62 -15.69
C CYS A 221 13.11 -2.96 -15.10
N SER A 222 14.00 -3.67 -14.41
CA SER A 222 13.58 -4.72 -13.49
C SER A 222 12.91 -4.08 -12.28
N VAL A 223 11.78 -4.60 -11.80
CA VAL A 223 11.00 -3.93 -10.75
C VAL A 223 10.86 -4.81 -9.52
N VAL A 224 11.22 -4.29 -8.35
CA VAL A 224 10.92 -4.89 -7.05
C VAL A 224 9.80 -4.09 -6.40
N VAL A 225 8.67 -4.74 -6.17
CA VAL A 225 7.47 -4.11 -5.62
C VAL A 225 7.54 -4.10 -4.10
N CYS A 226 7.82 -2.93 -3.53
CA CYS A 226 7.92 -2.72 -2.08
C CYS A 226 7.82 -1.25 -1.67
N ASP A 227 7.29 -1.01 -0.47
CA ASP A 227 7.39 0.28 0.24
C ASP A 227 7.38 0.09 1.77
N ALA A 228 7.09 1.16 2.52
CA ALA A 228 7.08 1.13 3.98
C ALA A 228 5.95 0.25 4.56
N ARG A 229 4.90 0.00 3.79
CA ARG A 229 3.77 -0.85 4.18
C ARG A 229 4.08 -2.33 3.99
N GLY A 230 5.08 -2.67 3.17
CA GLY A 230 5.53 -4.04 2.99
C GLY A 230 6.17 -4.31 1.63
N PHE A 231 6.31 -5.60 1.34
CA PHE A 231 7.09 -6.16 0.24
C PHE A 231 6.29 -7.24 -0.47
N ALA A 232 6.19 -7.14 -1.79
CA ALA A 232 5.59 -8.16 -2.64
C ALA A 232 6.65 -9.08 -3.25
N GLY A 233 7.72 -8.51 -3.82
CA GLY A 233 8.79 -9.28 -4.47
C GLY A 233 9.24 -8.68 -5.79
N LEU A 234 10.02 -9.45 -6.55
CA LEU A 234 10.39 -9.13 -7.92
C LEU A 234 9.18 -9.34 -8.85
N LEU A 235 8.88 -8.34 -9.67
CA LEU A 235 7.91 -8.45 -10.76
C LEU A 235 8.53 -9.25 -11.90
N ASP A 236 7.87 -10.32 -12.31
CA ASP A 236 8.35 -11.23 -13.36
C ASP A 236 7.20 -11.72 -14.26
N THR A 237 7.53 -12.46 -15.31
CA THR A 237 6.52 -13.00 -16.25
C THR A 237 5.54 -13.98 -15.60
N ALA A 238 5.88 -14.60 -14.47
CA ALA A 238 5.00 -15.52 -13.77
C ALA A 238 3.92 -14.78 -12.96
N ASN A 239 4.17 -13.53 -12.54
CA ASN A 239 3.27 -12.79 -11.65
C ASN A 239 2.67 -11.50 -12.25
N MET A 240 3.18 -10.99 -13.38
CA MET A 240 2.80 -9.68 -13.94
C MET A 240 1.30 -9.50 -14.20
N GLN A 241 0.59 -10.54 -14.65
CA GLN A 241 -0.85 -10.45 -14.94
C GLN A 241 -1.68 -10.32 -13.65
N ALA A 242 -1.43 -11.19 -12.67
CA ALA A 242 -2.11 -11.15 -11.39
C ALA A 242 -1.78 -9.86 -10.62
N TRP A 243 -0.53 -9.42 -10.67
CA TRP A 243 -0.12 -8.20 -9.96
C TRP A 243 -0.64 -6.92 -10.62
N ARG A 244 -0.89 -6.94 -11.95
CA ARG A 244 -1.57 -5.85 -12.65
C ARG A 244 -2.99 -5.61 -12.14
N GLN A 245 -3.74 -6.67 -11.82
CA GLN A 245 -5.11 -6.55 -11.26
C GLN A 245 -5.12 -5.85 -9.90
N MET A 246 -4.00 -5.89 -9.18
CA MET A 246 -3.77 -5.16 -7.92
C MET A 246 -3.00 -3.85 -8.12
N ASN A 247 -2.85 -3.38 -9.37
CA ASN A 247 -2.11 -2.18 -9.75
C ASN A 247 -0.64 -2.11 -9.31
N LEU A 248 0.00 -3.25 -9.00
CA LEU A 248 1.29 -3.26 -8.28
C LEU A 248 1.22 -2.53 -6.91
N GLY A 249 0.01 -2.44 -6.35
CA GLY A 249 -0.33 -1.60 -5.20
C GLY A 249 -0.28 -2.34 -3.86
N VAL A 250 -0.87 -1.69 -2.85
CA VAL A 250 -0.76 -2.10 -1.43
C VAL A 250 -1.25 -3.52 -1.16
N GLY A 251 -2.24 -4.01 -1.90
CA GLY A 251 -2.78 -5.36 -1.71
C GLY A 251 -1.77 -6.48 -1.97
N LEU A 252 -0.64 -6.20 -2.63
CA LEU A 252 0.44 -7.16 -2.85
C LEU A 252 1.49 -7.16 -1.73
N LEU A 253 1.50 -6.14 -0.88
CA LEU A 253 2.56 -5.89 0.11
C LEU A 253 2.33 -6.72 1.38
N THR A 254 2.35 -8.04 1.24
CA THR A 254 1.94 -9.00 2.28
C THR A 254 3.09 -9.47 3.18
N ARG A 255 4.34 -9.11 2.86
CA ARG A 255 5.54 -9.47 3.63
C ARG A 255 6.26 -8.23 4.15
N PRO A 256 7.07 -8.34 5.20
CA PRO A 256 7.90 -7.22 5.65
C PRO A 256 9.03 -6.91 4.66
N THR A 257 9.34 -5.62 4.51
CA THR A 257 10.47 -5.14 3.69
C THR A 257 11.78 -5.30 4.47
N THR A 258 12.37 -6.50 4.42
CA THR A 258 13.65 -6.83 5.08
C THR A 258 14.78 -6.95 4.08
N VAL A 259 16.02 -6.85 4.56
CA VAL A 259 17.24 -6.93 3.74
C VAL A 259 17.33 -8.30 3.05
N GLU A 260 16.92 -9.37 3.72
CA GLU A 260 16.92 -10.74 3.21
C GLU A 260 15.96 -10.86 2.03
N ASN A 261 14.70 -10.46 2.22
CA ASN A 261 13.66 -10.49 1.19
C ASN A 261 14.09 -9.68 -0.06
N LEU A 262 14.67 -8.50 0.14
CA LEU A 262 15.19 -7.66 -0.93
C LEU A 262 16.38 -8.31 -1.64
N THR A 263 17.33 -8.85 -0.89
CA THR A 263 18.53 -9.52 -1.43
C THR A 263 18.16 -10.76 -2.26
N ASP A 264 17.11 -11.47 -1.87
CA ASP A 264 16.55 -12.61 -2.60
C ASP A 264 15.79 -12.17 -3.85
N ALA A 265 15.10 -11.03 -3.84
CA ALA A 265 14.50 -10.50 -5.06
C ALA A 265 15.56 -10.02 -6.06
N ILE A 266 16.59 -9.31 -5.60
CA ILE A 266 17.69 -8.84 -6.45
C ILE A 266 18.45 -10.03 -7.08
N SER A 267 18.61 -11.14 -6.35
CA SER A 267 19.32 -12.32 -6.88
C SER A 267 18.59 -13.02 -8.04
N ARG A 268 17.27 -12.81 -8.16
CA ARG A 268 16.43 -13.33 -9.25
C ARG A 268 16.36 -12.39 -10.45
N PHE A 269 17.10 -11.28 -10.46
CA PHE A 269 17.16 -10.38 -11.60
C PHE A 269 17.45 -11.13 -12.90
N ASP A 270 16.62 -10.93 -13.91
CA ASP A 270 16.78 -11.46 -15.25
C ASP A 270 16.41 -10.39 -16.29
N ALA A 271 17.38 -10.00 -17.12
CA ALA A 271 17.22 -8.97 -18.14
C ALA A 271 16.20 -9.35 -19.23
N GLY A 272 16.15 -10.64 -19.60
CA GLY A 272 15.23 -11.14 -20.61
C GLY A 272 13.80 -11.23 -20.09
N ASP A 273 13.61 -11.58 -18.82
CA ASP A 273 12.31 -11.57 -18.16
C ASP A 273 11.76 -10.14 -18.01
N ALA A 274 12.58 -9.20 -17.52
CA ALA A 274 12.21 -7.80 -17.41
C ALA A 274 11.83 -7.17 -18.78
N ALA A 275 12.48 -7.58 -19.88
CA ALA A 275 12.09 -7.15 -21.21
C ALA A 275 10.69 -7.66 -21.62
N LYS A 276 10.33 -8.90 -21.25
CA LYS A 276 8.99 -9.45 -21.50
C LYS A 276 7.93 -8.78 -20.63
N VAL A 277 8.24 -8.52 -19.35
CA VAL A 277 7.39 -7.72 -18.45
C VAL A 277 7.14 -6.34 -19.05
N SER A 278 8.19 -5.69 -19.58
CA SER A 278 8.04 -4.40 -20.23
C SER A 278 7.10 -4.44 -21.42
N ALA A 279 7.27 -5.41 -22.31
CA ALA A 279 6.39 -5.60 -23.46
C ALA A 279 4.92 -5.76 -23.03
N TYR A 280 4.66 -6.55 -21.98
CA TYR A 280 3.33 -6.71 -21.42
C TYR A 280 2.75 -5.40 -20.89
N PHE A 281 3.48 -4.65 -20.04
CA PHE A 281 2.96 -3.40 -19.48
C PHE A 281 2.77 -2.31 -20.53
N ARG A 282 3.56 -2.30 -21.60
CA ARG A 282 3.35 -1.41 -22.74
C ARG A 282 2.10 -1.76 -23.54
N ASP A 283 1.70 -3.03 -23.58
CA ASP A 283 0.46 -3.46 -24.24
C ASP A 283 -0.78 -3.09 -23.40
N VAL A 284 -0.73 -3.31 -22.08
CA VAL A 284 -1.93 -3.22 -21.22
C VAL A 284 -2.08 -1.93 -20.41
N ALA A 285 -1.09 -1.03 -20.43
CA ALA A 285 -1.09 0.18 -19.60
C ALA A 285 -0.98 1.48 -20.41
N ASP A 286 -1.21 1.48 -21.71
CA ASP A 286 -1.24 2.71 -22.51
C ASP A 286 -2.37 3.66 -22.03
N VAL A 287 -2.04 4.94 -21.90
CA VAL A 287 -2.98 6.01 -21.56
C VAL A 287 -4.18 6.09 -22.51
N SER A 288 -4.04 5.67 -23.76
CA SER A 288 -5.11 5.71 -24.76
C SER A 288 -6.30 4.84 -24.32
N HIS A 289 -6.03 3.60 -23.89
CA HIS A 289 -7.07 2.70 -23.36
C HIS A 289 -7.70 3.27 -22.09
N PHE A 290 -6.89 3.86 -21.21
CA PHE A 290 -7.37 4.52 -19.99
C PHE A 290 -8.34 5.67 -20.29
N VAL A 291 -8.03 6.53 -21.27
CA VAL A 291 -8.90 7.63 -21.67
C VAL A 291 -10.19 7.12 -22.33
N GLU A 292 -10.10 6.11 -23.19
CA GLU A 292 -11.25 5.48 -23.85
C GLU A 292 -12.23 4.89 -22.83
N GLU A 293 -11.74 4.16 -21.83
CA GLU A 293 -12.58 3.62 -20.75
C GLU A 293 -13.25 4.73 -19.92
N HIS A 294 -12.52 5.81 -19.60
CA HIS A 294 -13.14 6.96 -18.92
C HIS A 294 -14.23 7.61 -19.77
N ILE A 295 -14.00 7.82 -21.08
CA ILE A 295 -15.00 8.37 -21.99
C ILE A 295 -16.23 7.46 -22.10
N ARG A 296 -16.02 6.13 -22.14
CA ARG A 296 -17.10 5.14 -22.11
C ARG A 296 -17.94 5.28 -20.84
N VAL A 297 -17.31 5.31 -19.68
CA VAL A 297 -17.99 5.45 -18.38
C VAL A 297 -18.72 6.78 -18.26
N TYR A 298 -18.13 7.89 -18.74
CA TYR A 298 -18.79 9.20 -18.78
C TYR A 298 -20.03 9.17 -19.69
N SER A 299 -19.92 8.57 -20.87
CA SER A 299 -21.03 8.47 -21.82
C SER A 299 -22.19 7.69 -21.23
N LEU A 300 -21.90 6.55 -20.57
CA LEU A 300 -22.91 5.77 -19.84
C LEU A 300 -23.55 6.57 -18.70
N ALA A 301 -22.76 7.32 -17.93
CA ALA A 301 -23.27 8.15 -16.85
C ALA A 301 -24.16 9.28 -17.40
N ILE A 302 -23.79 9.95 -18.49
CA ILE A 302 -24.59 11.01 -19.12
C ILE A 302 -25.92 10.45 -19.64
N GLN A 303 -25.90 9.30 -20.31
CA GLN A 303 -27.07 8.66 -20.90
C GLN A 303 -28.01 8.01 -19.88
N ALA A 304 -27.49 7.63 -18.70
CA ALA A 304 -28.30 7.07 -17.64
C ALA A 304 -29.30 8.12 -17.11
N GLY A 305 -30.54 8.06 -17.58
CA GLY A 305 -31.64 8.85 -17.02
C GLY A 305 -31.84 8.53 -15.54
N THR A 306 -32.16 9.53 -14.72
CA THR A 306 -32.54 9.31 -13.32
C THR A 306 -33.89 9.97 -13.05
N ASN A 307 -34.74 9.29 -12.29
CA ASN A 307 -36.01 9.85 -11.81
C ASN A 307 -35.83 10.63 -10.50
N THR A 308 -34.60 11.02 -10.17
CA THR A 308 -34.30 11.69 -8.92
C THR A 308 -34.90 13.09 -8.92
N THR A 309 -35.63 13.42 -7.86
CA THR A 309 -36.21 14.74 -7.64
C THR A 309 -35.14 15.75 -7.17
N ALA A 310 -35.45 17.05 -7.26
CA ALA A 310 -34.56 18.10 -6.74
C ALA A 310 -34.39 18.01 -5.21
N ASP A 311 -35.44 17.57 -4.51
CA ASP A 311 -35.43 17.37 -3.05
C ASP A 311 -34.49 16.24 -2.66
N GLU A 312 -34.57 15.07 -3.31
CA GLU A 312 -33.67 13.94 -3.07
C GLU A 312 -32.19 14.30 -3.31
N ARG A 313 -31.89 15.13 -4.33
CA ARG A 313 -30.52 15.63 -4.57
C ARG A 313 -30.06 16.55 -3.45
N SER A 314 -30.92 17.47 -3.03
CA SER A 314 -30.64 18.44 -1.97
C SER A 314 -30.43 17.73 -0.63
N LEU A 315 -31.28 16.75 -0.30
CA LEU A 315 -31.15 15.92 0.89
C LEU A 315 -29.84 15.13 0.88
N ALA A 316 -29.49 14.48 -0.24
CA ALA A 316 -28.24 13.74 -0.33
C ALA A 316 -27.02 14.64 -0.16
N THR A 317 -27.04 15.84 -0.74
CA THR A 317 -25.99 16.86 -0.53
C THR A 317 -25.92 17.29 0.94
N ALA A 318 -27.06 17.54 1.59
CA ALA A 318 -27.12 17.87 3.02
C ALA A 318 -26.55 16.75 3.90
N CYS A 319 -26.90 15.49 3.63
CA CYS A 319 -26.35 14.33 4.35
C CYS A 319 -24.83 14.21 4.17
N TRP A 320 -24.30 14.51 2.97
CA TRP A 320 -22.85 14.58 2.79
C TRP A 320 -22.22 15.69 3.62
N ILE A 321 -22.84 16.89 3.68
CA ILE A 321 -22.39 18.00 4.54
C ILE A 321 -22.35 17.56 6.00
N GLU A 322 -23.34 16.82 6.51
CA GLU A 322 -23.30 16.29 7.88
C GLU A 322 -22.11 15.35 8.13
N GLU A 323 -21.80 14.48 7.16
CA GLU A 323 -20.73 13.50 7.30
C GLU A 323 -19.33 14.08 7.20
N ILE A 324 -19.12 15.03 6.27
CA ILE A 324 -17.79 15.56 5.94
C ILE A 324 -17.54 17.00 6.43
N GLY A 325 -18.60 17.70 6.83
CA GLY A 325 -18.51 19.00 7.48
C GLY A 325 -18.02 18.86 8.91
N VAL A 326 -17.07 19.72 9.29
CA VAL A 326 -16.50 19.73 10.64
C VAL A 326 -17.59 20.08 11.66
N SER A 327 -17.77 19.21 12.64
CA SER A 327 -18.73 19.38 13.74
C SER A 327 -18.22 18.70 15.02
N LEU A 328 -18.88 18.88 16.16
CA LEU A 328 -18.45 18.26 17.42
C LEU A 328 -18.49 16.72 17.37
N SER A 329 -19.44 16.14 16.65
CA SER A 329 -19.56 14.68 16.52
C SER A 329 -18.52 14.15 15.54
N PRO A 330 -17.70 13.15 15.91
CA PRO A 330 -16.67 12.61 15.04
C PRO A 330 -17.28 11.69 13.97
N ARG A 331 -17.74 12.29 12.88
CA ARG A 331 -18.20 11.59 11.67
C ARG A 331 -17.01 11.37 10.73
N ARG A 332 -17.26 11.16 9.42
CA ARG A 332 -16.19 10.93 8.43
C ARG A 332 -15.18 12.07 8.35
N TRP A 333 -15.59 13.31 8.59
CA TRP A 333 -14.70 14.47 8.62
C TRP A 333 -13.50 14.24 9.55
N ALA A 334 -13.71 13.58 10.70
CA ALA A 334 -12.65 13.32 11.68
C ALA A 334 -11.58 12.39 11.11
N SER A 335 -11.99 11.31 10.43
CA SER A 335 -11.07 10.42 9.72
C SER A 335 -10.32 11.15 8.61
N ILE A 336 -11.03 11.95 7.80
CA ILE A 336 -10.42 12.74 6.70
C ILE A 336 -9.37 13.71 7.23
N VAL A 337 -9.65 14.43 8.33
CA VAL A 337 -8.69 15.38 8.93
C VAL A 337 -7.49 14.64 9.52
N LYS A 338 -7.71 13.49 10.17
CA LYS A 338 -6.62 12.64 10.68
C LYS A 338 -5.70 12.17 9.54
N GLU A 339 -6.27 11.79 8.40
CA GLU A 339 -5.52 11.38 7.21
C GLU A 339 -4.72 12.53 6.60
N MET A 340 -5.29 13.73 6.53
CA MET A 340 -4.66 14.88 5.89
C MET A 340 -3.58 15.57 6.75
N HIS A 341 -3.74 15.57 8.08
CA HIS A 341 -2.89 16.37 8.97
C HIS A 341 -2.19 15.57 10.07
N GLY A 342 -2.35 14.24 10.09
CA GLY A 342 -1.85 13.42 11.19
C GLY A 342 -2.46 13.82 12.54
N TRP A 343 -3.65 14.44 12.52
CA TRP A 343 -4.29 14.98 13.72
C TRP A 343 -4.66 13.83 14.66
N GLU A 344 -4.06 13.82 15.84
CA GLU A 344 -4.46 12.92 16.92
C GLU A 344 -5.79 13.41 17.48
N ILE A 345 -6.88 12.79 17.03
CA ILE A 345 -8.13 12.83 17.77
C ILE A 345 -7.83 12.12 19.10
N SER A 346 -7.94 12.86 20.21
CA SER A 346 -7.97 12.26 21.55
C SER A 346 -8.85 11.01 21.49
N PRO A 347 -8.36 9.82 21.90
CA PRO A 347 -9.13 8.61 21.75
C PRO A 347 -10.52 8.83 22.35
N ASP A 348 -11.55 8.54 21.56
CA ASP A 348 -12.94 8.60 22.01
C ASP A 348 -12.99 7.95 23.39
N GLN A 349 -13.42 8.69 24.41
CA GLN A 349 -13.44 8.18 25.77
C GLN A 349 -14.26 6.88 25.84
N ALA A 350 -15.25 6.70 24.96
CA ALA A 350 -15.96 5.44 24.81
C ALA A 350 -15.06 4.32 24.28
N ALA A 351 -14.26 4.56 23.24
CA ALA A 351 -13.31 3.58 22.69
C ALA A 351 -12.17 3.27 23.67
N LEU A 352 -11.69 4.25 24.44
CA LEU A 352 -10.71 4.03 25.49
C LEU A 352 -11.29 3.20 26.65
N VAL A 353 -12.54 3.47 27.04
CA VAL A 353 -13.26 2.67 28.06
C VAL A 353 -13.52 1.25 27.55
N GLU A 354 -13.84 1.06 26.28
CA GLU A 354 -14.05 -0.25 25.68
C GLU A 354 -12.75 -1.05 25.56
N LEU A 355 -11.66 -0.38 25.14
CA LEU A 355 -10.31 -0.95 25.13
C LEU A 355 -9.84 -1.31 26.55
N LEU A 356 -10.07 -0.44 27.53
CA LEU A 356 -9.76 -0.72 28.93
C LEU A 356 -10.57 -1.91 29.45
N ARG A 357 -11.87 -1.99 29.16
CA ARG A 357 -12.71 -3.15 29.53
C ARG A 357 -12.23 -4.44 28.87
N SER A 358 -11.85 -4.39 27.60
CA SER A 358 -11.29 -5.54 26.87
C SER A 358 -9.97 -6.00 27.49
N ASN A 359 -9.08 -5.05 27.81
CA ASN A 359 -7.80 -5.33 28.46
C ASN A 359 -7.97 -5.88 29.88
N THR A 360 -8.93 -5.35 30.66
CA THR A 360 -9.28 -5.89 31.98
C THR A 360 -9.77 -7.33 31.90
N LYS A 361 -10.70 -7.65 30.97
CA LYS A 361 -11.15 -9.03 30.76
C LYS A 361 -10.01 -9.97 30.36
N THR A 362 -9.09 -9.49 29.54
CA THR A 362 -7.92 -10.26 29.10
C THR A 362 -6.96 -10.51 30.26
N LEU A 363 -6.73 -9.51 31.10
CA LEU A 363 -5.91 -9.63 32.31
C LEU A 363 -6.53 -10.58 33.34
N GLU A 364 -7.85 -10.53 33.54
CA GLU A 364 -8.57 -11.45 34.42
C GLU A 364 -8.48 -12.90 33.91
N SER A 365 -8.65 -13.13 32.61
CA SER A 365 -8.48 -14.43 31.97
C SER A 365 -7.06 -14.98 32.11
N ASN A 366 -6.05 -14.11 31.94
CA ASN A 366 -4.64 -14.48 32.08
C ASN A 366 -4.28 -14.77 33.55
N ALA A 367 -4.83 -13.99 34.50
CA ALA A 367 -4.65 -14.24 35.94
C ALA A 367 -5.27 -15.57 36.37
N ALA A 368 -6.48 -15.88 35.89
CA ALA A 368 -7.13 -17.17 36.12
C ALA A 368 -6.29 -18.34 35.55
N SER A 369 -5.77 -18.17 34.33
CA SER A 369 -4.89 -19.16 33.69
C SER A 369 -3.59 -19.37 34.45
N LEU A 370 -2.99 -18.29 34.99
CA LEU A 370 -1.79 -18.35 35.83
C LEU A 370 -2.05 -19.00 37.19
N MET A 371 -3.23 -18.81 37.79
CA MET A 371 -3.61 -19.52 39.02
C MET A 371 -3.74 -21.03 38.78
N VAL A 372 -4.39 -21.43 37.67
CA VAL A 372 -4.49 -22.85 37.28
C VAL A 372 -3.12 -23.46 37.02
N LEU A 373 -2.23 -22.75 36.33
CA LEU A 373 -0.83 -23.15 36.14
C LEU A 373 -0.07 -23.25 37.47
N GLY A 374 -0.29 -22.32 38.40
CA GLY A 374 0.31 -22.35 39.73
C GLY A 374 -0.14 -23.53 40.58
N GLU A 375 -1.42 -23.92 40.50
CA GLU A 375 -1.95 -25.13 41.14
C GLU A 375 -1.39 -26.41 40.50
N GLN A 376 -1.28 -26.45 39.17
CA GLN A 376 -0.64 -27.56 38.46
C GLN A 376 0.83 -27.70 38.86
N VAL A 377 1.60 -26.61 38.91
CA VAL A 377 3.00 -26.62 39.35
C VAL A 377 3.13 -27.07 40.80
N LYS A 378 2.23 -26.65 41.70
CA LYS A 378 2.20 -27.15 43.09
C LYS A 378 1.91 -28.65 43.17
N SER A 379 1.07 -29.18 42.29
CA SER A 379 0.75 -30.61 42.24
C SER A 379 1.92 -31.49 41.76
N ILE A 380 2.81 -30.94 40.92
CA ILE A 380 3.99 -31.65 40.38
C ILE A 380 5.21 -31.54 41.33
N GLY A 381 5.25 -30.53 42.20
CA GLY A 381 6.32 -30.34 43.21
C GLY A 381 6.68 -31.58 44.05
N PRO A 382 5.71 -32.35 44.61
CA PRO A 382 6.02 -33.56 45.37
C PRO A 382 6.57 -34.72 44.52
N GLU A 383 6.28 -34.79 43.22
CA GLU A 383 6.89 -35.79 42.32
C GLU A 383 8.35 -35.47 42.02
N PHE A 384 8.70 -34.19 41.81
CA PHE A 384 10.09 -33.76 41.63
C PHE A 384 10.95 -34.03 42.88
N ALA A 385 10.42 -33.77 44.08
CA ALA A 385 11.13 -34.06 45.33
C ALA A 385 11.41 -35.57 45.52
N LYS A 386 10.53 -36.43 45.00
CA LYS A 386 10.68 -37.89 45.05
C LYS A 386 11.76 -38.38 44.07
N ILE A 387 11.81 -37.79 42.87
CA ILE A 387 12.84 -38.07 41.86
C ILE A 387 14.23 -37.65 42.35
N ASP A 388 14.36 -36.48 43.00
CA ASP A 388 15.63 -36.03 43.58
C ASP A 388 16.12 -36.94 44.72
N ALA A 389 15.21 -37.43 45.57
CA ALA A 389 15.56 -38.38 46.63
C ALA A 389 16.06 -39.72 46.06
N GLU A 390 15.42 -40.23 45.00
CA GLU A 390 15.85 -41.46 44.31
C GLU A 390 17.21 -41.29 43.60
N LEU A 391 17.44 -40.13 42.97
CA LEU A 391 18.73 -39.78 42.36
C LEU A 391 19.86 -39.69 43.40
N LEU A 392 19.57 -39.19 44.61
CA LEU A 392 20.55 -39.11 45.69
C LEU A 392 20.95 -40.51 46.21
N VAL A 393 19.99 -41.42 46.32
CA VAL A 393 20.22 -42.82 46.72
C VAL A 393 21.05 -43.55 45.66
N LEU A 394 20.74 -43.37 44.37
CA LEU A 394 21.52 -43.92 43.26
C LEU A 394 22.97 -43.39 43.24
N SER A 395 23.14 -42.08 43.46
CA SER A 395 24.47 -41.45 43.54
C SER A 395 25.31 -42.03 44.68
N ASN A 396 24.70 -42.22 45.85
CA ASN A 396 25.37 -42.82 47.02
C ASN A 396 25.74 -44.29 46.79
N PHE A 397 24.85 -45.08 46.17
CA PHE A 397 25.13 -46.47 45.82
C PHE A 397 26.30 -46.62 44.83
N VAL A 398 26.37 -45.73 43.83
CA VAL A 398 27.49 -45.70 42.86
C VAL A 398 28.81 -45.35 43.56
N ASN A 399 28.79 -44.43 44.53
CA ASN A 399 29.97 -44.03 45.28
C ASN A 399 30.45 -45.12 46.25
N GLU A 400 29.55 -45.85 46.91
CA GLU A 400 29.90 -47.01 47.73
C GLU A 400 30.43 -48.16 46.91
N SER A 401 29.82 -48.46 45.76
CA SER A 401 30.31 -49.47 44.82
C SER A 401 31.73 -49.15 44.33
N LYS A 402 32.02 -47.87 44.03
CA LYS A 402 33.38 -47.40 43.71
C LYS A 402 34.33 -47.57 44.89
N ARG A 403 33.91 -47.30 46.14
CA ARG A 403 34.74 -47.53 47.34
C ARG A 403 35.05 -49.01 47.56
N LEU A 404 34.07 -49.90 47.43
CA LEU A 404 34.25 -51.36 47.55
C LEU A 404 35.21 -51.89 46.48
N TYR A 405 35.01 -51.51 45.21
CA TYR A 405 35.94 -51.83 44.13
C TYR A 405 37.36 -51.28 44.36
N ASN A 406 37.46 -50.13 45.05
CA ASN A 406 38.74 -49.54 45.42
C ASN A 406 39.42 -50.17 46.64
N GLY A 407 38.66 -50.81 47.54
CA GLY A 407 39.16 -51.46 48.75
C GLY A 407 39.53 -52.94 48.56
N MET A 408 38.92 -53.65 47.61
CA MET A 408 39.17 -55.09 47.36
C MET A 408 40.38 -55.39 46.47
N ILE A 409 41.01 -54.39 45.85
CA ILE A 409 42.17 -54.60 44.97
C ILE A 409 43.42 -54.01 45.63
N PRO A 410 44.35 -54.84 46.14
CA PRO A 410 45.61 -54.38 46.71
C PRO A 410 46.38 -53.49 45.73
N LEU A 411 47.01 -52.43 46.25
CA LEU A 411 47.77 -51.43 45.49
C LEU A 411 48.82 -52.03 44.52
N PHE A 412 49.36 -53.22 44.82
CA PHE A 412 50.31 -53.90 43.95
C PHE A 412 49.66 -54.48 42.67
N MET A 413 48.41 -54.99 42.74
CA MET A 413 47.68 -55.50 41.57
C MET A 413 47.27 -54.38 40.61
N ARG A 414 46.95 -53.18 41.13
CA ARG A 414 46.67 -51.98 40.32
C ARG A 414 47.87 -51.53 39.50
N LYS A 415 49.08 -51.56 40.08
CA LYS A 415 50.33 -51.25 39.35
C LYS A 415 50.69 -52.32 38.32
N MET A 416 50.28 -53.58 38.54
CA MET A 416 50.53 -54.68 37.62
C MET A 416 49.63 -54.61 36.37
N PHE A 417 48.32 -54.34 36.53
CA PHE A 417 47.39 -54.12 35.41
C PHE A 417 47.73 -52.87 34.58
N LEU A 418 48.24 -51.81 35.20
CA LEU A 418 48.71 -50.61 34.49
C LEU A 418 50.02 -50.83 33.72
N ARG A 419 50.89 -51.76 34.17
CA ARG A 419 52.11 -52.16 33.44
C ARG A 419 51.82 -53.14 32.29
N ALA A 420 50.84 -54.03 32.45
CA ALA A 420 50.42 -54.94 31.38
C ALA A 420 49.74 -54.22 30.20
N ARG A 421 49.04 -53.10 30.46
CA ARG A 421 48.35 -52.30 29.42
C ARG A 421 49.26 -51.33 28.64
N ARG A 422 50.56 -51.29 28.93
CA ARG A 422 51.58 -50.47 28.21
C ARG A 422 52.59 -51.30 27.42
N ARG A 423 52.44 -52.63 27.33
CA ARG A 423 53.31 -53.54 26.56
C ARG A 423 52.54 -54.62 25.76
N GLY A 424 51.30 -54.32 25.37
CA GLY A 424 50.52 -55.10 24.40
C GLY A 424 50.11 -54.21 23.25
#